data_AF-A0A6J1N264-F1
#
_entry.id   AF-A0A6J1N264-F1
#
_cell.length_a   1.000
_cell.length_b   1.000
_cell.length_c   1.000
_cell.angle_alpha   90.00
_cell.angle_beta   90.00
_cell.angle_gamma   90.00
#
_symmetry.space_group_name_H-M   'P 1'
#
loop_
_entity.id
_entity.type
_entity.pdbx_description
1 polymer ?
#
loop_
_entity_poly.entity_id
_entity_poly.type
_entity_poly.pdbx_seq_one_letter_code
_entity_poly.pdbx_strand_id
1 'polypeptide(L)'
;MTVNEGIDITKAGDGGVLKRIIKEGEGTETPSAGCMVTVHYTGTLLDGTKFDSSKDRNEPFEFQLGKGTVIKSWDIGVASMKKGEVCVLTCAPAYAYGVDGSPPKIPPNSTLQFEIEMISWQDEDLSPNKNQGILRRKIEEGTDTSNYPKDQAQVTVELEGKLPDGTVFDSRTLTFVLGEGSVHNICEGVERALEKFNQGEKSKLIIAPKYAFKSEGNKELGVPPNSVVEYIVKLVSFEKGKEIWEMDADEKFEQANILKESGTSYFKENKLQMAIKKYKKVLAYIEDIPRSAVDKDEDKKRAEALLVPVYLNLSLVYLKVTPPYYFEAKDFASQALAIEPNNVKGLFRRGQALLGLGDAEEALKDFQKVVEAEPNNKAAANQMLVCRATIQKQKQREKSMYANMFDKFAQRDAQDV
;
A
#
# COMPACT_ATOMS: atom_id res chain seq x y z
N MET A 1 -42.30 13.27 27.10
CA MET A 1 -42.92 13.07 25.76
C MET A 1 -43.13 11.58 25.55
N THR A 2 -44.16 11.15 24.83
CA THR A 2 -44.54 9.73 24.66
C THR A 2 -43.61 8.97 23.71
N VAL A 3 -43.33 7.70 24.03
CA VAL A 3 -42.37 6.81 23.33
C VAL A 3 -42.78 6.50 21.87
N ASN A 4 -44.06 6.64 21.51
CA ASN A 4 -44.65 5.99 20.33
C ASN A 4 -44.82 6.87 19.07
N GLU A 5 -44.14 8.00 18.95
CA GLU A 5 -44.31 8.92 17.80
C GLU A 5 -43.19 8.84 16.74
N GLY A 6 -42.28 7.88 16.86
CA GLY A 6 -41.16 7.69 15.92
C GLY A 6 -41.34 6.47 15.00
N ILE A 7 -40.66 6.51 13.85
CA ILE A 7 -40.55 5.39 12.91
C ILE A 7 -39.49 4.42 13.45
N ASP A 8 -39.82 3.13 13.51
CA ASP A 8 -38.84 2.10 13.85
C ASP A 8 -37.84 1.92 12.70
N ILE A 9 -36.56 2.12 13.01
CA ILE A 9 -35.46 2.02 12.04
C ILE A 9 -34.55 0.80 12.31
N THR A 10 -34.97 -0.09 13.21
CA THR A 10 -34.29 -1.37 13.41
C THR A 10 -34.57 -2.33 12.26
N LYS A 11 -33.57 -3.12 11.86
CA LYS A 11 -33.78 -4.18 10.85
C LYS A 11 -34.74 -5.28 11.33
N ALA A 12 -34.83 -5.47 12.65
CA ALA A 12 -35.68 -6.48 13.27
C ALA A 12 -37.15 -6.04 13.37
N GLY A 13 -37.45 -4.74 13.28
CA GLY A 13 -38.80 -4.20 13.51
C GLY A 13 -39.28 -4.40 14.95
N ASP A 14 -38.35 -4.36 15.92
CA ASP A 14 -38.61 -4.68 17.32
C ASP A 14 -38.91 -3.45 18.20
N GLY A 15 -39.00 -2.27 17.60
CA GLY A 15 -39.20 -0.99 18.28
C GLY A 15 -38.00 -0.53 19.11
N GLY A 16 -36.83 -1.16 18.93
CA GLY A 16 -35.65 -0.88 19.75
C GLY A 16 -35.06 0.53 19.53
N VAL A 17 -35.23 1.09 18.34
CA VAL A 17 -34.75 2.43 17.96
C VAL A 17 -35.82 3.12 17.14
N LEU A 18 -36.50 4.10 17.74
CA LEU A 18 -37.52 4.91 17.08
C LEU A 18 -36.95 6.27 16.72
N LYS A 19 -37.08 6.68 15.46
CA LYS A 19 -36.59 7.96 14.96
C LYS A 19 -37.74 8.89 14.60
N ARG A 20 -37.64 10.15 15.03
CA ARG A 20 -38.54 11.24 14.62
C ARG A 20 -37.73 12.43 14.13
N ILE A 21 -37.91 12.82 12.88
CA ILE A 21 -37.24 13.99 12.30
C ILE A 21 -37.91 15.27 12.84
N ILE A 22 -37.10 16.20 13.33
CA ILE A 22 -37.51 17.53 13.81
C ILE A 22 -37.21 18.58 12.76
N LYS A 23 -36.07 18.45 12.07
CA LYS A 23 -35.66 19.27 10.94
C LYS A 23 -35.07 18.37 9.86
N GLU A 24 -35.60 18.48 8.65
CA GLU A 24 -35.06 17.78 7.48
C GLU A 24 -33.63 18.23 7.18
N GLY A 25 -32.79 17.27 6.77
CA GLY A 25 -31.46 17.55 6.25
C GLY A 25 -31.45 17.80 4.74
N GLU A 26 -30.27 18.11 4.22
CA GLU A 26 -30.04 18.40 2.81
C GLU A 26 -29.50 17.19 2.05
N GLY A 27 -29.81 17.12 0.75
CA GLY A 27 -29.33 16.06 -0.14
C GLY A 27 -30.00 14.69 0.09
N THR A 28 -29.41 13.67 -0.53
CA THR A 28 -29.90 12.29 -0.50
C THR A 28 -28.91 11.31 0.13
N GLU A 29 -27.71 11.77 0.46
CA GLU A 29 -26.65 10.93 1.03
C GLU A 29 -26.75 10.85 2.55
N THR A 30 -26.33 9.71 3.09
CA THR A 30 -26.17 9.47 4.52
C THR A 30 -24.80 8.82 4.77
N PRO A 31 -24.22 8.93 5.98
CA PRO A 31 -22.91 8.34 6.27
C PRO A 31 -22.98 6.80 6.29
N SER A 32 -21.97 6.16 5.71
CA SER A 32 -21.79 4.70 5.77
C SER A 32 -20.95 4.28 6.98
N ALA A 33 -20.97 3.00 7.35
CA ALA A 33 -20.08 2.48 8.39
C ALA A 33 -18.60 2.79 8.05
N GLY A 34 -17.84 3.22 9.05
CA GLY A 34 -16.45 3.67 8.93
C GLY A 34 -16.27 5.18 8.73
N CYS A 35 -17.32 5.92 8.34
CA CYS A 35 -17.26 7.38 8.26
C CYS A 35 -16.98 8.00 9.63
N MET A 36 -16.17 9.06 9.64
CA MET A 36 -16.06 9.94 10.81
C MET A 36 -17.24 10.89 10.78
N VAL A 37 -18.14 10.79 11.74
CA VAL A 37 -19.34 11.63 11.83
C VAL A 37 -19.16 12.69 12.92
N THR A 38 -19.63 13.90 12.66
CA THR A 38 -19.59 15.04 13.59
C THR A 38 -21.03 15.44 13.89
N VAL A 39 -21.42 15.40 15.17
CA VAL A 39 -22.80 15.68 15.59
C VAL A 39 -22.86 16.61 16.81
N HIS A 40 -23.95 17.38 16.90
CA HIS A 40 -24.39 17.90 18.19
C HIS A 40 -25.48 17.00 18.78
N TYR A 41 -25.55 16.88 20.11
CA TYR A 41 -26.60 16.10 20.75
C TYR A 41 -26.98 16.62 22.13
N THR A 42 -28.17 16.23 22.57
CA THR A 42 -28.63 16.31 23.96
C THR A 42 -29.33 15.00 24.34
N GLY A 43 -28.87 14.35 25.40
CA GLY A 43 -29.41 13.10 25.94
C GLY A 43 -30.22 13.32 27.21
N THR A 44 -31.45 12.78 27.22
CA THR A 44 -32.39 12.85 28.35
C THR A 44 -32.99 11.49 28.70
N LEU A 45 -33.35 11.29 29.97
CA LEU A 45 -34.26 10.23 30.39
C LEU A 45 -35.70 10.56 29.92
N LEU A 46 -36.61 9.58 29.98
CA LEU A 46 -38.02 9.79 29.58
C LEU A 46 -38.77 10.81 30.46
N ASP A 47 -38.32 11.02 31.69
CA ASP A 47 -38.83 12.05 32.59
C ASP A 47 -38.34 13.47 32.23
N GLY A 48 -37.46 13.60 31.22
CA GLY A 48 -36.87 14.85 30.76
C GLY A 48 -35.54 15.20 31.44
N THR A 49 -35.05 14.40 32.39
CA THR A 49 -33.77 14.64 33.06
C THR A 49 -32.63 14.56 32.06
N LYS A 50 -31.97 15.70 31.80
CA LYS A 50 -30.78 15.78 30.94
C LYS A 50 -29.58 15.17 31.64
N PHE A 51 -28.96 14.16 31.04
CA PHE A 51 -27.77 13.51 31.59
C PHE A 51 -26.46 13.93 30.88
N ASP A 52 -26.57 14.35 29.62
CA ASP A 52 -25.42 14.79 28.81
C ASP A 52 -25.85 15.67 27.61
N SER A 53 -25.00 16.59 27.19
CA SER A 53 -25.21 17.42 25.99
C SER A 53 -23.89 17.98 25.47
N SER A 54 -23.65 17.86 24.17
CA SER A 54 -22.49 18.48 23.53
C SER A 54 -22.70 19.98 23.28
N LYS A 55 -23.97 20.43 23.18
CA LYS A 55 -24.32 21.86 23.05
C LYS A 55 -23.96 22.64 24.33
N ASP A 56 -24.14 22.03 25.51
CA ASP A 56 -23.73 22.64 26.78
C ASP A 56 -22.21 22.88 26.87
N ARG A 57 -21.42 22.10 26.11
CA ARG A 57 -19.95 22.21 26.03
C ARG A 57 -19.47 23.09 24.87
N ASN A 58 -20.36 23.49 23.96
CA ASN A 58 -20.01 24.15 22.69
C ASN A 58 -18.95 23.40 21.86
N GLU A 59 -18.90 22.08 21.99
CA GLU A 59 -17.94 21.23 21.28
C GLU A 59 -18.70 20.06 20.63
N PRO A 60 -18.71 19.94 19.30
CA PRO A 60 -19.29 18.80 18.61
C PRO A 60 -18.67 17.48 19.06
N PHE A 61 -19.43 16.40 18.95
CA PHE A 61 -18.92 15.06 19.23
C PHE A 61 -18.60 14.35 17.92
N GLU A 62 -17.37 13.85 17.81
CA GLU A 62 -16.89 13.11 16.66
C GLU A 62 -16.69 11.64 17.01
N PHE A 63 -17.18 10.74 16.16
CA PHE A 63 -16.98 9.31 16.33
C PHE A 63 -17.00 8.57 14.99
N GLN A 64 -16.47 7.33 14.99
CA GLN A 64 -16.54 6.46 13.82
C GLN A 64 -17.83 5.64 13.85
N LEU A 65 -18.67 5.86 12.83
CA LEU A 65 -19.97 5.22 12.69
C LEU A 65 -19.83 3.71 12.42
N GLY A 66 -20.66 2.89 13.07
CA GLY A 66 -20.75 1.45 12.81
C GLY A 66 -19.57 0.63 13.33
N LYS A 67 -18.76 1.21 14.24
CA LYS A 67 -17.62 0.53 14.88
C LYS A 67 -17.89 0.14 16.33
N GLY A 68 -19.11 0.34 16.84
CA GLY A 68 -19.46 0.04 18.23
C GLY A 68 -18.75 0.95 19.24
N THR A 69 -18.32 2.14 18.82
CA THR A 69 -17.72 3.16 19.70
C THR A 69 -18.78 3.97 20.47
N VAL A 70 -20.02 3.86 20.02
CA VAL A 70 -21.22 4.45 20.62
C VAL A 70 -22.26 3.36 20.86
N ILE A 71 -23.35 3.69 21.57
CA ILE A 71 -24.46 2.75 21.77
C ILE A 71 -25.07 2.30 20.44
N LYS A 72 -25.61 1.07 20.39
CA LYS A 72 -26.19 0.48 19.16
C LYS A 72 -27.23 1.38 18.49
N SER A 73 -28.04 2.09 19.29
CA SER A 73 -29.05 3.01 18.79
C SER A 73 -28.46 4.15 17.98
N TRP A 74 -27.27 4.65 18.36
CA TRP A 74 -26.59 5.70 17.62
C TRP A 74 -26.00 5.19 16.32
N ASP A 75 -25.38 3.99 16.33
CA ASP A 75 -24.87 3.37 15.10
C ASP A 75 -25.99 3.16 14.06
N ILE A 76 -27.21 2.83 14.50
CA ILE A 76 -28.39 2.68 13.62
C ILE A 76 -28.96 4.05 13.23
N GLY A 77 -29.18 4.93 14.22
CA GLY A 77 -29.86 6.21 14.03
C GLY A 77 -29.07 7.19 13.20
N VAL A 78 -27.80 7.41 13.52
CA VAL A 78 -26.93 8.38 12.85
C VAL A 78 -26.64 7.96 11.40
N ALA A 79 -26.57 6.65 11.11
CA ALA A 79 -26.45 6.12 9.75
C ALA A 79 -27.65 6.47 8.84
N SER A 80 -28.81 6.80 9.43
CA SER A 80 -30.00 7.21 8.69
C SER A 80 -30.15 8.71 8.50
N MET A 81 -29.24 9.52 9.07
CA MET A 81 -29.36 10.98 9.07
C MET A 81 -28.72 11.60 7.83
N LYS A 82 -29.38 12.62 7.27
CA LYS A 82 -28.82 13.50 6.24
C LYS A 82 -28.02 14.64 6.86
N LYS A 83 -27.19 15.32 6.05
CA LYS A 83 -26.42 16.49 6.50
C LYS A 83 -27.38 17.61 6.96
N GLY A 84 -27.15 18.19 8.13
CA GLY A 84 -27.98 19.25 8.71
C GLY A 84 -29.31 18.78 9.31
N GLU A 85 -29.61 17.48 9.27
CA GLU A 85 -30.83 16.91 9.87
C GLU A 85 -30.78 17.01 11.40
N VAL A 86 -31.93 17.33 12.00
CA VAL A 86 -32.15 17.21 13.45
C VAL A 86 -33.21 16.16 13.68
N CYS A 87 -32.92 15.13 14.48
CA CYS A 87 -33.88 14.10 14.82
C CYS A 87 -33.85 13.79 16.33
N VAL A 88 -34.95 13.20 16.83
CA VAL A 88 -35.01 12.58 18.14
C VAL A 88 -34.98 11.06 17.96
N LEU A 89 -34.01 10.41 18.59
CA LEU A 89 -33.95 8.96 18.75
C LEU A 89 -34.49 8.58 20.12
N THR A 90 -35.45 7.66 20.15
CA THR A 90 -35.88 6.97 21.38
C THR A 90 -35.29 5.57 21.38
N CYS A 91 -34.47 5.30 22.37
CA CYS A 91 -33.54 4.16 22.42
C CYS A 91 -33.95 3.22 23.55
N ALA A 92 -34.42 2.02 23.20
CA ALA A 92 -34.72 0.98 24.17
C ALA A 92 -33.44 0.52 24.90
N PRO A 93 -33.53 0.01 26.14
CA PRO A 93 -32.36 -0.35 26.93
C PRO A 93 -31.43 -1.36 26.22
N ALA A 94 -31.99 -2.34 25.50
CA ALA A 94 -31.23 -3.36 24.77
C ALA A 94 -30.34 -2.79 23.64
N TYR A 95 -30.66 -1.58 23.17
CA TYR A 95 -29.91 -0.83 22.16
C TYR A 95 -29.14 0.38 22.77
N ALA A 96 -29.15 0.51 24.09
CA ALA A 96 -28.45 1.53 24.87
C ALA A 96 -27.49 0.87 25.88
N TYR A 97 -27.68 1.10 27.18
CA TYR A 97 -26.81 0.59 28.26
C TYR A 97 -27.36 -0.65 28.99
N GLY A 98 -28.47 -1.22 28.52
CA GLY A 98 -29.01 -2.48 29.02
C GLY A 98 -29.33 -2.49 30.52
N VAL A 99 -29.18 -3.68 31.12
CA VAL A 99 -29.49 -3.96 32.53
C VAL A 99 -28.52 -3.28 33.50
N ASP A 100 -27.32 -2.95 33.05
CA ASP A 100 -26.29 -2.36 33.91
C ASP A 100 -26.43 -0.83 33.99
N GLY A 101 -26.96 -0.19 32.94
CA GLY A 101 -27.03 1.26 32.84
C GLY A 101 -25.64 1.89 32.70
N SER A 102 -25.52 3.17 33.06
CA SER A 102 -24.24 3.88 33.19
C SER A 102 -24.27 4.78 34.44
N PRO A 103 -24.09 4.19 35.64
CA PRO A 103 -24.15 4.94 36.88
C PRO A 103 -23.08 6.04 36.98
N PRO A 104 -23.35 7.16 37.68
CA PRO A 104 -24.59 7.45 38.41
C PRO A 104 -25.70 8.07 37.54
N LYS A 105 -25.40 8.42 36.28
CA LYS A 105 -26.27 9.26 35.45
C LYS A 105 -27.41 8.49 34.77
N ILE A 106 -27.17 7.24 34.39
CA ILE A 106 -28.12 6.41 33.64
C ILE A 106 -28.44 5.16 34.47
N PRO A 107 -29.66 5.03 35.01
CA PRO A 107 -30.07 3.83 35.73
C PRO A 107 -30.11 2.56 34.85
N PRO A 108 -30.06 1.37 35.46
CA PRO A 108 -30.44 0.10 34.85
C PRO A 108 -31.73 0.15 34.03
N ASN A 109 -31.75 -0.52 32.87
CA ASN A 109 -32.93 -0.67 32.01
C ASN A 109 -33.60 0.66 31.59
N SER A 110 -32.84 1.74 31.48
CA SER A 110 -33.36 3.04 31.08
C SER A 110 -33.61 3.14 29.58
N THR A 111 -34.81 3.60 29.21
CA THR A 111 -35.07 4.10 27.85
C THR A 111 -34.55 5.53 27.75
N LEU A 112 -33.77 5.81 26.72
CA LEU A 112 -33.11 7.11 26.54
C LEU A 112 -33.74 7.86 25.36
N GLN A 113 -33.70 9.18 25.42
CA GLN A 113 -34.01 10.05 24.29
C GLN A 113 -32.79 10.90 23.94
N PHE A 114 -32.48 10.97 22.65
CA PHE A 114 -31.41 11.82 22.13
C PHE A 114 -31.95 12.71 21.04
N GLU A 115 -31.89 14.03 21.23
CA GLU A 115 -31.94 14.98 20.11
C GLU A 115 -30.54 15.05 19.51
N ILE A 116 -30.41 14.75 18.23
CA ILE A 116 -29.13 14.71 17.49
C ILE A 116 -29.24 15.63 16.27
N GLU A 117 -28.22 16.44 16.05
CA GLU A 117 -28.02 17.28 14.88
C GLU A 117 -26.80 16.79 14.11
N MET A 118 -27.00 16.38 12.85
CA MET A 118 -25.92 15.95 11.96
C MET A 118 -25.21 17.17 11.37
N ILE A 119 -23.96 17.40 11.75
CA ILE A 119 -23.19 18.56 11.25
C ILE A 119 -22.52 18.19 9.93
N SER A 120 -21.74 17.11 9.93
CA SER A 120 -21.00 16.63 8.76
C SER A 120 -20.51 15.20 8.96
N TRP A 121 -20.02 14.60 7.89
CA TRP A 121 -19.20 13.40 7.98
C TRP A 121 -18.06 13.46 6.96
N GLN A 122 -17.06 12.64 7.20
CA GLN A 122 -15.93 12.40 6.31
C GLN A 122 -15.89 10.91 5.99
N ASP A 123 -15.65 10.58 4.72
CA ASP A 123 -15.50 9.20 4.26
C ASP A 123 -14.29 8.54 4.93
N GLU A 124 -14.30 7.21 5.01
CA GLU A 124 -13.26 6.47 5.69
C GLU A 124 -11.93 6.58 4.93
N ASP A 125 -10.91 7.13 5.57
CA ASP A 125 -9.59 7.27 4.96
C ASP A 125 -8.78 5.98 5.06
N LEU A 126 -8.55 5.32 3.94
CA LEU A 126 -7.74 4.11 3.79
C LEU A 126 -6.27 4.40 3.42
N SER A 127 -5.89 5.66 3.26
CA SER A 127 -4.53 6.01 2.88
C SER A 127 -3.50 5.73 3.99
N PRO A 128 -2.26 5.39 3.63
CA PRO A 128 -1.15 5.35 4.57
C PRO A 128 -1.04 6.69 5.34
N ASN A 129 -0.92 6.61 6.66
CA ASN A 129 -0.84 7.75 7.58
C ASN A 129 -2.07 8.67 7.62
N LYS A 130 -3.24 8.23 7.11
CA LYS A 130 -4.50 8.99 7.14
C LYS A 130 -4.37 10.39 6.51
N ASN A 131 -3.84 10.44 5.29
CA ASN A 131 -3.55 11.66 4.54
C ASN A 131 -4.62 12.06 3.52
N GLN A 132 -5.84 11.50 3.64
CA GLN A 132 -6.98 11.71 2.76
C GLN A 132 -6.76 11.26 1.31
N GLY A 133 -5.76 10.43 1.07
CA GLY A 133 -5.38 10.02 -0.29
C GLY A 133 -6.25 8.93 -0.91
N ILE A 134 -6.97 8.16 -0.09
CA ILE A 134 -7.85 7.06 -0.52
C ILE A 134 -9.06 7.09 0.40
N LEU A 135 -10.16 7.68 -0.05
CA LEU A 135 -11.39 7.78 0.73
C LEU A 135 -12.37 6.70 0.29
N ARG A 136 -12.96 5.99 1.24
CA ARG A 136 -13.94 4.93 1.01
C ARG A 136 -15.29 5.31 1.59
N ARG A 137 -16.34 5.07 0.80
CA ARG A 137 -17.74 5.03 1.25
C ARG A 137 -18.37 3.70 0.86
N LYS A 138 -18.89 2.96 1.84
CA LYS A 138 -19.55 1.67 1.57
C LYS A 138 -20.94 1.89 1.00
N ILE A 139 -21.27 1.16 -0.06
CA ILE A 139 -22.59 1.15 -0.72
C ILE A 139 -23.34 -0.14 -0.34
N GLU A 140 -22.67 -1.29 -0.44
CA GLU A 140 -23.17 -2.60 -0.01
C GLU A 140 -22.17 -3.19 0.99
N GLU A 141 -22.65 -3.66 2.14
CA GLU A 141 -21.81 -4.38 3.10
C GLU A 141 -21.43 -5.75 2.56
N GLY A 142 -20.18 -6.16 2.78
CA GLY A 142 -19.72 -7.52 2.48
C GLY A 142 -20.11 -8.53 3.56
N THR A 143 -19.87 -9.79 3.27
CA THR A 143 -19.98 -10.91 4.21
C THR A 143 -18.66 -11.12 4.94
N ASP A 144 -18.73 -11.66 6.16
CA ASP A 144 -17.56 -12.00 6.98
C ASP A 144 -16.55 -10.85 7.13
N THR A 145 -16.83 -9.95 8.07
CA THR A 145 -16.01 -8.78 8.36
C THR A 145 -14.58 -9.11 8.84
N SER A 146 -14.31 -10.37 9.19
CA SER A 146 -13.00 -10.83 9.65
C SER A 146 -12.09 -11.29 8.50
N ASN A 147 -12.63 -11.45 7.30
CA ASN A 147 -11.93 -12.02 6.15
C ASN A 147 -11.85 -11.01 5.00
N TYR A 148 -10.63 -10.77 4.53
CA TYR A 148 -10.32 -9.82 3.48
C TYR A 148 -9.05 -10.26 2.74
N PRO A 149 -8.89 -9.90 1.45
CA PRO A 149 -7.71 -10.26 0.69
C PRO A 149 -6.47 -9.52 1.23
N LYS A 150 -5.31 -10.15 1.11
CA LYS A 150 -4.00 -9.56 1.42
C LYS A 150 -3.17 -9.47 0.14
N ASP A 151 -2.01 -8.82 0.19
CA ASP A 151 -1.04 -8.86 -0.92
C ASP A 151 -0.90 -10.31 -1.42
N GLN A 152 -0.90 -10.50 -2.74
CA GLN A 152 -0.86 -11.81 -3.42
C GLN A 152 -2.15 -12.62 -3.46
N ALA A 153 -3.22 -12.18 -2.80
CA ALA A 153 -4.53 -12.79 -3.03
C ALA A 153 -4.96 -12.57 -4.48
N GLN A 154 -5.53 -13.60 -5.10
CA GLN A 154 -6.19 -13.47 -6.39
C GLN A 154 -7.60 -12.95 -6.12
N VAL A 155 -7.91 -11.75 -6.61
CA VAL A 155 -9.19 -11.07 -6.42
C VAL A 155 -9.95 -11.01 -7.72
N THR A 156 -11.27 -11.22 -7.65
CA THR A 156 -12.20 -10.94 -8.75
C THR A 156 -13.04 -9.74 -8.36
N VAL A 157 -12.99 -8.69 -9.18
CA VAL A 157 -13.70 -7.43 -8.92
C VAL A 157 -14.55 -7.02 -10.12
N GLU A 158 -15.70 -6.42 -9.83
CA GLU A 158 -16.42 -5.57 -10.78
C GLU A 158 -16.06 -4.13 -10.46
N LEU A 159 -15.62 -3.37 -11.44
CA LEU A 159 -15.26 -1.97 -11.23
C LEU A 159 -15.76 -1.06 -12.34
N GLU A 160 -16.03 0.19 -11.95
CA GLU A 160 -16.29 1.32 -12.83
C GLU A 160 -15.46 2.51 -12.35
N GLY A 161 -14.58 3.03 -13.20
CA GLY A 161 -13.72 4.20 -12.94
C GLY A 161 -14.22 5.43 -13.68
N LYS A 162 -14.30 6.56 -12.98
CA LYS A 162 -14.76 7.86 -13.49
C LYS A 162 -13.81 9.00 -13.13
N LEU A 163 -13.73 9.99 -14.01
CA LEU A 163 -13.17 11.30 -13.69
C LEU A 163 -14.21 12.14 -12.91
N PRO A 164 -13.79 13.22 -12.22
CA PRO A 164 -14.70 14.08 -11.44
C PRO A 164 -15.79 14.76 -12.29
N ASP A 165 -15.59 14.88 -13.60
CA ASP A 165 -16.58 15.41 -14.55
C ASP A 165 -17.64 14.36 -14.98
N GLY A 166 -17.52 13.12 -14.48
CA GLY A 166 -18.42 12.00 -14.78
C GLY A 166 -17.97 11.12 -15.94
N THR A 167 -16.88 11.45 -16.63
CA THR A 167 -16.35 10.64 -17.74
C THR A 167 -15.93 9.26 -17.25
N VAL A 168 -16.60 8.21 -17.74
CA VAL A 168 -16.22 6.81 -17.47
C VAL A 168 -15.00 6.45 -18.31
N PHE A 169 -13.94 5.98 -17.66
CA PHE A 169 -12.69 5.58 -18.33
C PHE A 169 -12.38 4.08 -18.19
N ASP A 170 -13.02 3.38 -17.25
CA ASP A 170 -12.89 1.93 -17.09
C ASP A 170 -14.23 1.36 -16.59
N SER A 171 -14.66 0.21 -17.11
CA SER A 171 -15.87 -0.48 -16.67
C SER A 171 -15.81 -1.94 -17.09
N ARG A 172 -15.49 -2.84 -16.15
CA ARG A 172 -15.32 -4.26 -16.43
C ARG A 172 -15.29 -5.11 -15.17
N THR A 173 -15.43 -6.41 -15.38
CA THR A 173 -15.10 -7.44 -14.39
C THR A 173 -13.73 -8.01 -14.75
N LEU A 174 -12.84 -8.15 -13.77
CA LEU A 174 -11.54 -8.76 -13.98
C LEU A 174 -11.05 -9.50 -12.74
N THR A 175 -10.18 -10.48 -12.98
CA THR A 175 -9.45 -11.20 -11.95
C THR A 175 -7.97 -10.87 -12.05
N PHE A 176 -7.36 -10.49 -10.93
CA PHE A 176 -5.93 -10.16 -10.87
C PHE A 176 -5.35 -10.46 -9.49
N VAL A 177 -4.03 -10.46 -9.38
CA VAL A 177 -3.31 -10.67 -8.12
C VAL A 177 -3.06 -9.32 -7.44
N LEU A 178 -3.44 -9.17 -6.17
CA LEU A 178 -3.14 -7.95 -5.41
C LEU A 178 -1.63 -7.71 -5.34
N GLY A 179 -1.24 -6.47 -5.60
CA GLY A 179 0.15 -6.04 -5.74
C GLY A 179 0.66 -6.04 -7.19
N GLU A 180 -0.18 -6.42 -8.15
CA GLU A 180 0.10 -6.46 -9.60
C GLU A 180 -0.97 -5.77 -10.45
N GLY A 181 -1.89 -5.04 -9.83
CA GLY A 181 -2.99 -4.36 -10.50
C GLY A 181 -2.55 -3.41 -11.61
N SER A 182 -1.38 -2.78 -11.48
CA SER A 182 -0.83 -1.88 -12.50
C SER A 182 -0.72 -2.50 -13.91
N VAL A 183 -0.54 -3.81 -14.03
CA VAL A 183 -0.47 -4.53 -15.31
C VAL A 183 -1.83 -4.60 -15.99
N HIS A 184 -2.88 -4.55 -15.18
CA HIS A 184 -4.26 -4.54 -15.61
C HIS A 184 -4.84 -3.11 -15.64
N ASN A 185 -3.99 -2.07 -15.62
CA ASN A 185 -4.39 -0.66 -15.51
C ASN A 185 -5.19 -0.32 -14.24
N ILE A 186 -4.99 -1.08 -13.16
CA ILE A 186 -5.56 -0.78 -11.84
C ILE A 186 -4.57 0.08 -11.06
N CYS A 187 -5.05 1.20 -10.51
CA CYS A 187 -4.21 2.09 -9.72
C CYS A 187 -3.98 1.57 -8.29
N GLU A 188 -2.89 2.02 -7.68
CA GLU A 188 -2.44 1.61 -6.34
C GLU A 188 -3.53 1.80 -5.27
N GLY A 189 -4.32 2.87 -5.39
CA GLY A 189 -5.40 3.18 -4.44
C GLY A 189 -6.51 2.14 -4.43
N VAL A 190 -6.85 1.54 -5.57
CA VAL A 190 -7.85 0.46 -5.65
C VAL A 190 -7.30 -0.79 -4.97
N GLU A 191 -6.05 -1.17 -5.24
CA GLU A 191 -5.43 -2.36 -4.63
C GLU A 191 -5.36 -2.23 -3.10
N ARG A 192 -4.92 -1.06 -2.61
CA ARG A 192 -4.88 -0.76 -1.16
C ARG A 192 -6.25 -0.78 -0.53
N ALA A 193 -7.27 -0.30 -1.23
CA ALA A 193 -8.63 -0.33 -0.74
C ALA A 193 -9.15 -1.77 -0.62
N LEU A 194 -8.86 -2.62 -1.62
CA LEU A 194 -9.28 -4.03 -1.63
C LEU A 194 -8.74 -4.83 -0.43
N GLU A 195 -7.56 -4.50 0.09
CA GLU A 195 -7.02 -5.09 1.33
C GLU A 195 -7.86 -4.79 2.59
N LYS A 196 -8.92 -3.97 2.46
CA LYS A 196 -9.89 -3.62 3.50
C LYS A 196 -11.32 -3.96 3.12
N PHE A 197 -11.54 -4.56 1.95
CA PHE A 197 -12.87 -4.99 1.49
C PHE A 197 -13.20 -6.36 2.04
N ASN A 198 -14.48 -6.56 2.33
CA ASN A 198 -15.04 -7.88 2.60
C ASN A 198 -15.65 -8.46 1.33
N GLN A 199 -15.76 -9.79 1.22
CA GLN A 199 -16.35 -10.40 0.04
C GLN A 199 -17.80 -9.94 -0.14
N GLY A 200 -18.20 -9.57 -1.35
CA GLY A 200 -19.50 -8.98 -1.65
C GLY A 200 -19.61 -7.48 -1.37
N GLU A 201 -18.63 -6.87 -0.68
CA GLU A 201 -18.63 -5.42 -0.42
C GLU A 201 -18.60 -4.66 -1.74
N LYS A 202 -19.46 -3.65 -1.85
CA LYS A 202 -19.44 -2.65 -2.92
C LYS A 202 -19.18 -1.28 -2.30
N SER A 203 -18.16 -0.59 -2.77
CA SER A 203 -17.74 0.68 -2.19
C SER A 203 -17.40 1.69 -3.28
N LYS A 204 -17.72 2.95 -3.01
CA LYS A 204 -17.18 4.11 -3.74
C LYS A 204 -15.83 4.46 -3.16
N LEU A 205 -14.85 4.69 -4.02
CA LEU A 205 -13.51 5.15 -3.70
C LEU A 205 -13.27 6.49 -4.38
N ILE A 206 -12.72 7.46 -3.64
CA ILE A 206 -12.17 8.70 -4.18
C ILE A 206 -10.66 8.66 -3.94
N ILE A 207 -9.88 8.65 -5.02
CA ILE A 207 -8.45 8.37 -4.97
C ILE A 207 -7.68 9.59 -5.46
N ALA A 208 -6.86 10.15 -4.58
CA ALA A 208 -6.02 11.29 -4.89
C ALA A 208 -4.90 10.91 -5.89
N PRO A 209 -4.33 11.88 -6.63
CA PRO A 209 -3.36 11.61 -7.70
C PRO A 209 -2.18 10.73 -7.28
N LYS A 210 -1.69 10.92 -6.04
CA LYS A 210 -0.59 10.15 -5.45
C LYS A 210 -0.83 8.63 -5.44
N TYR A 211 -2.08 8.21 -5.28
CA TYR A 211 -2.49 6.81 -5.22
C TYR A 211 -3.24 6.36 -6.49
N ALA A 212 -3.61 7.29 -7.38
CA ALA A 212 -4.20 7.03 -8.68
C ALA A 212 -3.11 6.79 -9.74
N PHE A 213 -3.16 7.52 -10.87
CA PHE A 213 -2.21 7.42 -11.97
C PHE A 213 -1.09 8.48 -11.95
N LYS A 214 -0.92 9.18 -10.81
CA LYS A 214 0.25 10.04 -10.51
C LYS A 214 0.49 11.10 -11.60
N SER A 215 1.74 11.54 -11.78
CA SER A 215 2.13 12.57 -12.76
C SER A 215 2.10 12.08 -14.20
N GLU A 216 2.02 10.77 -14.41
CA GLU A 216 2.07 10.15 -15.73
C GLU A 216 0.68 10.09 -16.38
N GLY A 217 -0.37 9.98 -15.55
CA GLY A 217 -1.71 9.65 -16.03
C GLY A 217 -1.79 8.22 -16.56
N ASN A 218 -2.86 7.89 -17.29
CA ASN A 218 -2.99 6.63 -18.00
C ASN A 218 -3.52 6.89 -19.42
N LYS A 219 -2.63 6.85 -20.40
CA LYS A 219 -2.97 7.11 -21.80
C LYS A 219 -3.92 6.07 -22.39
N GLU A 220 -3.83 4.80 -21.96
CA GLU A 220 -4.68 3.72 -22.46
C GLU A 220 -6.13 3.90 -22.01
N LEU A 221 -6.33 4.34 -20.77
CA LEU A 221 -7.64 4.65 -20.22
C LEU A 221 -8.11 6.09 -20.53
N GLY A 222 -7.26 6.93 -21.10
CA GLY A 222 -7.57 8.35 -21.32
C GLY A 222 -7.61 9.19 -20.04
N VAL A 223 -6.95 8.74 -18.97
CA VAL A 223 -6.86 9.48 -17.69
C VAL A 223 -5.71 10.48 -17.73
N PRO A 224 -5.96 11.79 -17.54
CA PRO A 224 -4.90 12.79 -17.54
C PRO A 224 -3.91 12.66 -16.36
N PRO A 225 -2.68 13.19 -16.50
CA PRO A 225 -1.76 13.43 -15.39
C PRO A 225 -2.40 14.12 -14.20
N ASN A 226 -1.99 13.70 -13.00
CA ASN A 226 -2.39 14.28 -11.71
C ASN A 226 -3.91 14.30 -11.48
N SER A 227 -4.66 13.36 -12.05
CA SER A 227 -6.11 13.29 -11.87
C SER A 227 -6.49 12.65 -10.55
N VAL A 228 -7.49 13.23 -9.87
CA VAL A 228 -8.32 12.51 -8.90
C VAL A 228 -9.22 11.57 -9.70
N VAL A 229 -9.40 10.34 -9.24
CA VAL A 229 -10.30 9.37 -9.87
C VAL A 229 -11.30 8.86 -8.86
N GLU A 230 -12.53 8.64 -9.32
CA GLU A 230 -13.56 7.94 -8.57
C GLU A 230 -13.68 6.51 -9.09
N TYR A 231 -13.82 5.55 -8.19
CA TYR A 231 -14.17 4.17 -8.56
C TYR A 231 -15.38 3.69 -7.78
N ILE A 232 -16.26 2.94 -8.42
CA ILE A 232 -17.19 2.03 -7.75
C ILE A 232 -16.61 0.64 -7.93
N VAL A 233 -16.27 -0.03 -6.82
CA VAL A 233 -15.64 -1.35 -6.84
C VAL A 233 -16.50 -2.31 -6.03
N LYS A 234 -16.78 -3.49 -6.58
CA LYS A 234 -17.35 -4.63 -5.87
C LYS A 234 -16.34 -5.75 -5.81
N LEU A 235 -16.00 -6.22 -4.61
CA LEU A 235 -15.19 -7.42 -4.43
C LEU A 235 -16.10 -8.64 -4.58
N VAL A 236 -16.06 -9.33 -5.72
CA VAL A 236 -16.95 -10.47 -6.00
C VAL A 236 -16.48 -11.70 -5.22
N SER A 237 -15.19 -12.02 -5.32
CA SER A 237 -14.55 -13.14 -4.63
C SER A 237 -13.05 -12.92 -4.50
N PHE A 238 -12.41 -13.66 -3.60
CA PHE A 238 -10.96 -13.76 -3.57
C PHE A 238 -10.49 -15.11 -3.07
N GLU A 239 -9.31 -15.51 -3.53
CA GLU A 239 -8.58 -16.67 -3.04
C GLU A 239 -7.31 -16.17 -2.36
N LYS A 240 -7.09 -16.60 -1.10
CA LYS A 240 -5.86 -16.29 -0.38
C LYS A 240 -4.71 -16.99 -1.07
N GLY A 241 -3.64 -16.26 -1.37
CA GLY A 241 -2.38 -16.90 -1.71
C GLY A 241 -1.90 -17.74 -0.53
N LYS A 242 -1.33 -18.91 -0.80
CA LYS A 242 -0.55 -19.64 0.21
C LYS A 242 0.61 -18.74 0.66
N GLU A 243 0.82 -18.65 1.96
CA GLU A 243 1.98 -17.96 2.50
C GLU A 243 3.25 -18.80 2.24
N ILE A 244 4.42 -18.17 2.20
CA ILE A 244 5.66 -18.87 1.80
C ILE A 244 5.95 -20.06 2.72
N TRP A 245 5.72 -19.90 4.04
CA TRP A 245 5.95 -20.95 5.03
C TRP A 245 4.95 -22.11 4.95
N GLU A 246 3.81 -21.93 4.28
CA GLU A 246 2.80 -22.97 4.08
C GLU A 246 3.16 -23.90 2.92
N MET A 247 4.15 -23.51 2.10
CA MET A 247 4.60 -24.26 0.93
C MET A 247 5.74 -25.21 1.27
N ASP A 248 5.74 -26.39 0.64
CA ASP A 248 6.90 -27.28 0.63
C ASP A 248 8.01 -26.78 -0.33
N ALA A 249 9.15 -27.48 -0.36
CA ALA A 249 10.30 -27.06 -1.16
C ALA A 249 10.00 -27.04 -2.67
N ASP A 250 9.24 -28.02 -3.17
CA ASP A 250 8.93 -28.12 -4.60
C ASP A 250 7.94 -27.04 -5.04
N GLU A 251 6.90 -26.78 -4.24
CA GLU A 251 5.99 -25.67 -4.44
C GLU A 251 6.75 -24.33 -4.45
N LYS A 252 7.69 -24.13 -3.52
CA LYS A 252 8.55 -22.93 -3.48
C LYS A 252 9.38 -22.77 -4.76
N PHE A 253 10.01 -23.84 -5.23
CA PHE A 253 10.80 -23.81 -6.47
C PHE A 253 9.94 -23.55 -7.71
N GLU A 254 8.73 -24.11 -7.78
CA GLU A 254 7.80 -23.87 -8.88
C GLU A 254 7.36 -22.39 -8.90
N GLN A 255 6.92 -21.86 -7.77
CA GLN A 255 6.52 -20.45 -7.64
C GLN A 255 7.69 -19.50 -7.95
N ALA A 256 8.90 -19.82 -7.46
CA ALA A 256 10.10 -19.06 -7.74
C ALA A 256 10.44 -19.02 -9.25
N ASN A 257 10.21 -20.12 -9.98
CA ASN A 257 10.39 -20.13 -11.43
C ASN A 257 9.34 -19.28 -12.16
N ILE A 258 8.06 -19.37 -11.79
CA ILE A 258 7.00 -18.53 -12.36
C ILE A 258 7.33 -17.05 -12.15
N LEU A 259 7.80 -16.68 -10.96
CA LEU A 259 8.19 -15.31 -10.64
C LEU A 259 9.43 -14.84 -11.41
N LYS A 260 10.41 -15.72 -11.65
CA LYS A 260 11.58 -15.42 -12.49
C LYS A 260 11.16 -15.11 -13.94
N GLU A 261 10.26 -15.92 -14.51
CA GLU A 261 9.75 -15.70 -15.87
C GLU A 261 8.92 -14.41 -15.94
N SER A 262 8.04 -14.18 -14.95
CA SER A 262 7.28 -12.93 -14.81
C SER A 262 8.19 -11.69 -14.73
N GLY A 263 9.23 -11.74 -13.89
CA GLY A 263 10.24 -10.67 -13.79
C GLY A 263 10.95 -10.41 -15.12
N THR A 264 11.21 -11.47 -15.89
CA THR A 264 11.83 -11.38 -17.23
C THR A 264 10.88 -10.76 -18.26
N SER A 265 9.57 -11.04 -18.18
CA SER A 265 8.57 -10.36 -19.00
C SER A 265 8.54 -8.86 -18.69
N TYR A 266 8.42 -8.48 -17.41
CA TYR A 266 8.41 -7.06 -17.02
C TYR A 266 9.68 -6.33 -17.42
N PHE A 267 10.84 -6.99 -17.34
CA PHE A 267 12.09 -6.41 -17.82
C PHE A 267 12.05 -6.11 -19.33
N LYS A 268 11.52 -7.03 -20.15
CA LYS A 268 11.35 -6.85 -21.60
C LYS A 268 10.38 -5.72 -21.94
N GLU A 269 9.34 -5.56 -21.13
CA GLU A 269 8.37 -4.46 -21.23
C GLU A 269 8.89 -3.13 -20.63
N ASN A 270 10.15 -3.06 -20.20
CA ASN A 270 10.77 -1.90 -19.56
C ASN A 270 10.09 -1.46 -18.24
N LYS A 271 9.30 -2.34 -17.61
CA LYS A 271 8.68 -2.15 -16.28
C LYS A 271 9.67 -2.53 -15.18
N LEU A 272 10.76 -1.77 -15.07
CA LEU A 272 11.94 -2.14 -14.27
C LEU A 272 11.64 -2.35 -12.77
N GLN A 273 10.79 -1.52 -12.16
CA GLN A 273 10.44 -1.66 -10.74
C GLN A 273 9.66 -2.96 -10.45
N MET A 274 8.78 -3.38 -11.37
CA MET A 274 8.05 -4.65 -11.24
C MET A 274 8.99 -5.84 -11.42
N ALA A 275 9.93 -5.76 -12.36
CA ALA A 275 10.96 -6.77 -12.51
C ALA A 275 11.78 -6.94 -11.21
N ILE A 276 12.20 -5.85 -10.56
CA ILE A 276 12.88 -5.89 -9.26
C ILE A 276 12.00 -6.58 -8.20
N LYS A 277 10.72 -6.18 -8.09
CA LYS A 277 9.77 -6.77 -7.13
C LYS A 277 9.67 -8.29 -7.32
N LYS A 278 9.53 -8.75 -8.57
CA LYS A 278 9.44 -10.18 -8.90
C LYS A 278 10.71 -10.95 -8.57
N TYR A 279 11.87 -10.47 -9.00
CA TYR A 279 13.13 -11.14 -8.73
C TYR A 279 13.47 -11.17 -7.23
N LYS A 280 13.18 -10.10 -6.47
CA LYS A 280 13.34 -10.12 -5.00
C LYS A 280 12.43 -11.15 -4.35
N LYS A 281 11.22 -11.31 -4.86
CA LYS A 281 10.30 -12.31 -4.33
C LYS A 281 10.80 -13.74 -4.56
N VAL A 282 11.49 -14.00 -5.68
CA VAL A 282 12.21 -15.27 -5.88
C VAL A 282 13.17 -15.55 -4.72
N LEU A 283 13.96 -14.56 -4.29
CA LEU A 283 14.89 -14.72 -3.17
C LEU A 283 14.17 -15.10 -1.88
N ALA A 284 13.02 -14.47 -1.59
CA ALA A 284 12.23 -14.77 -0.40
C ALA A 284 11.72 -16.22 -0.37
N TYR A 285 11.30 -16.79 -1.51
CA TYR A 285 10.92 -18.21 -1.57
C TYR A 285 12.08 -19.15 -1.30
N ILE A 286 13.25 -18.84 -1.85
CA ILE A 286 14.44 -19.70 -1.73
C ILE A 286 15.07 -19.61 -0.34
N GLU A 287 15.08 -18.42 0.27
CA GLU A 287 15.57 -18.22 1.64
C GLU A 287 14.71 -18.95 2.69
N ASP A 288 13.41 -19.14 2.43
CA ASP A 288 12.50 -19.85 3.32
C ASP A 288 12.56 -21.38 3.19
N ILE A 289 13.36 -21.93 2.27
CA ILE A 289 13.55 -23.38 2.19
C ILE A 289 14.42 -23.81 3.39
N PRO A 290 13.90 -24.63 4.33
CA PRO A 290 14.66 -25.00 5.52
C PRO A 290 15.92 -25.78 5.15
N ARG A 291 17.08 -25.36 5.66
CA ARG A 291 18.36 -26.08 5.49
C ARG A 291 18.34 -27.51 6.07
N SER A 292 17.31 -27.85 6.84
CA SER A 292 17.14 -29.11 7.57
C SER A 292 16.26 -30.15 6.86
N ALA A 293 15.65 -29.82 5.71
CA ALA A 293 14.98 -30.81 4.86
C ALA A 293 16.03 -31.53 3.99
N VAL A 294 15.87 -32.84 3.83
CA VAL A 294 16.93 -33.80 3.51
C VAL A 294 17.20 -33.85 2.01
N ASP A 295 18.22 -33.12 1.56
CA ASP A 295 19.20 -33.48 0.51
C ASP A 295 20.14 -32.28 0.29
N LYS A 296 21.15 -32.13 1.15
CA LYS A 296 22.05 -30.96 1.23
C LYS A 296 22.76 -30.61 -0.09
N ASP A 297 22.72 -31.48 -1.07
CA ASP A 297 23.37 -31.29 -2.37
C ASP A 297 22.39 -31.03 -3.51
N GLU A 298 21.18 -31.61 -3.51
CA GLU A 298 20.24 -31.46 -4.64
C GLU A 298 19.48 -30.15 -4.58
N ASP A 299 18.80 -29.84 -3.48
CA ASP A 299 18.08 -28.57 -3.33
C ASP A 299 19.03 -27.37 -3.31
N LYS A 300 20.25 -27.57 -2.79
CA LYS A 300 21.30 -26.54 -2.88
C LYS A 300 21.66 -26.27 -4.36
N LYS A 301 21.86 -27.30 -5.17
CA LYS A 301 22.12 -27.14 -6.61
C LYS A 301 20.92 -26.52 -7.34
N ARG A 302 19.69 -26.91 -7.01
CA ARG A 302 18.46 -26.31 -7.56
C ARG A 302 18.37 -24.82 -7.21
N ALA A 303 18.65 -24.47 -5.96
CA ALA A 303 18.69 -23.09 -5.49
C ALA A 303 19.78 -22.30 -6.22
N GLU A 304 21.02 -22.79 -6.27
CA GLU A 304 22.14 -22.13 -6.96
C GLU A 304 21.84 -21.93 -8.47
N ALA A 305 21.32 -22.95 -9.15
CA ALA A 305 20.92 -22.89 -10.56
C ALA A 305 19.82 -21.85 -10.82
N LEU A 306 18.95 -21.60 -9.84
CA LEU A 306 17.90 -20.59 -9.94
C LEU A 306 18.37 -19.19 -9.51
N LEU A 307 19.21 -19.11 -8.47
CA LEU A 307 19.67 -17.86 -7.89
C LEU A 307 20.66 -17.13 -8.78
N VAL A 308 21.60 -17.83 -9.43
CA VAL A 308 22.57 -17.20 -10.34
C VAL A 308 21.90 -16.34 -11.41
N PRO A 309 20.95 -16.83 -12.24
CA PRO A 309 20.29 -15.99 -13.23
C PRO A 309 19.45 -14.87 -12.61
N VAL A 310 18.85 -15.08 -11.43
CA VAL A 310 18.08 -14.06 -10.71
C VAL A 310 18.98 -12.92 -10.23
N TYR A 311 20.10 -13.23 -9.59
CA TYR A 311 21.10 -12.26 -9.15
C TYR A 311 21.69 -11.48 -10.32
N LEU A 312 22.02 -12.17 -11.40
CA LEU A 312 22.47 -11.54 -12.64
C LEU A 312 21.40 -10.57 -13.16
N ASN A 313 20.14 -10.98 -13.25
CA ASN A 313 19.05 -10.14 -13.72
C ASN A 313 18.80 -8.94 -12.79
N LEU A 314 18.78 -9.13 -11.47
CA LEU A 314 18.68 -8.04 -10.50
C LEU A 314 19.80 -7.02 -10.69
N SER A 315 21.05 -7.48 -10.80
CA SER A 315 22.19 -6.60 -11.06
C SER A 315 21.99 -5.77 -12.34
N LEU A 316 21.52 -6.39 -13.42
CA LEU A 316 21.22 -5.69 -14.67
C LEU A 316 20.07 -4.67 -14.53
N VAL A 317 18.98 -5.04 -13.85
CA VAL A 317 17.85 -4.14 -13.66
C VAL A 317 18.26 -2.93 -12.82
N TYR A 318 19.03 -3.16 -11.75
CA TYR A 318 19.58 -2.07 -10.95
C TYR A 318 20.49 -1.15 -11.75
N LEU A 319 21.41 -1.70 -12.57
CA LEU A 319 22.24 -0.90 -13.48
C LEU A 319 21.41 0.04 -14.36
N LYS A 320 20.22 -0.37 -14.80
CA LYS A 320 19.31 0.47 -15.61
C LYS A 320 18.60 1.59 -14.83
N VAL A 321 18.48 1.48 -13.50
CA VAL A 321 17.84 2.50 -12.65
C VAL A 321 18.84 3.32 -11.82
N THR A 322 20.14 3.13 -12.03
CA THR A 322 21.21 3.97 -11.46
C THR A 322 21.13 5.42 -11.97
N PRO A 323 21.77 6.43 -11.32
CA PRO A 323 22.84 6.36 -10.30
C PRO A 323 22.53 5.78 -8.89
N PRO A 324 21.33 5.92 -8.31
CA PRO A 324 21.12 5.64 -6.88
C PRO A 324 21.42 4.20 -6.46
N TYR A 325 21.42 3.25 -7.39
CA TYR A 325 21.43 1.82 -7.10
C TYR A 325 22.71 1.08 -7.57
N TYR A 326 23.85 1.78 -7.70
CA TYR A 326 25.10 1.12 -8.05
C TYR A 326 25.54 0.11 -6.97
N PHE A 327 25.24 0.37 -5.70
CA PHE A 327 25.57 -0.55 -4.61
C PHE A 327 24.84 -1.88 -4.74
N GLU A 328 23.51 -1.85 -4.94
CA GLU A 328 22.68 -3.04 -5.14
C GLU A 328 23.10 -3.80 -6.40
N ALA A 329 23.40 -3.08 -7.49
CA ALA A 329 23.91 -3.69 -8.71
C ALA A 329 25.21 -4.48 -8.47
N LYS A 330 26.16 -3.90 -7.71
CA LYS A 330 27.42 -4.54 -7.32
C LYS A 330 27.18 -5.75 -6.42
N ASP A 331 26.31 -5.61 -5.43
CA ASP A 331 26.05 -6.63 -4.43
C ASP A 331 25.46 -7.89 -5.07
N PHE A 332 24.41 -7.76 -5.89
CA PHE A 332 23.82 -8.91 -6.59
C PHE A 332 24.79 -9.55 -7.58
N ALA A 333 25.61 -8.76 -8.29
CA ALA A 333 26.65 -9.35 -9.14
C ALA A 333 27.69 -10.13 -8.31
N SER A 334 28.02 -9.66 -7.12
CA SER A 334 28.93 -10.34 -6.20
C SER A 334 28.32 -11.64 -5.65
N GLN A 335 27.02 -11.65 -5.34
CA GLN A 335 26.30 -12.88 -4.94
C GLN A 335 26.30 -13.93 -6.06
N ALA A 336 26.09 -13.53 -7.32
CA ALA A 336 26.23 -14.44 -8.46
C ALA A 336 27.65 -15.00 -8.59
N LEU A 337 28.68 -14.16 -8.43
CA LEU A 337 30.09 -14.56 -8.51
C LEU A 337 30.57 -15.39 -7.32
N ALA A 338 29.88 -15.34 -6.18
CA ALA A 338 30.15 -16.24 -5.06
C ALA A 338 29.81 -17.70 -5.40
N ILE A 339 28.83 -17.92 -6.28
CA ILE A 339 28.41 -19.24 -6.77
C ILE A 339 29.19 -19.61 -8.04
N GLU A 340 29.27 -18.69 -9.01
CA GLU A 340 29.99 -18.88 -10.27
C GLU A 340 31.10 -17.82 -10.46
N PRO A 341 32.32 -18.03 -9.90
CA PRO A 341 33.38 -17.00 -9.86
C PRO A 341 33.85 -16.50 -11.22
N ASN A 342 33.66 -17.29 -12.28
CA ASN A 342 34.08 -16.98 -13.64
C ASN A 342 32.91 -16.55 -14.54
N ASN A 343 31.74 -16.25 -13.97
CA ASN A 343 30.59 -15.82 -14.77
C ASN A 343 30.87 -14.46 -15.42
N VAL A 344 31.03 -14.46 -16.75
CA VAL A 344 31.37 -13.27 -17.55
C VAL A 344 30.37 -12.13 -17.34
N LYS A 345 29.06 -12.43 -17.30
CA LYS A 345 28.02 -11.42 -17.09
C LYS A 345 28.10 -10.82 -15.69
N GLY A 346 28.39 -11.65 -14.68
CA GLY A 346 28.59 -11.21 -13.30
C GLY A 346 29.77 -10.27 -13.17
N LEU A 347 30.94 -10.67 -13.68
CA LEU A 347 32.16 -9.85 -13.67
C LEU A 347 31.94 -8.52 -14.39
N PHE A 348 31.38 -8.56 -15.60
CA PHE A 348 31.13 -7.35 -16.38
C PHE A 348 30.17 -6.38 -15.66
N ARG A 349 29.06 -6.88 -15.12
CA ARG A 349 28.07 -6.05 -14.41
C ARG A 349 28.62 -5.49 -13.09
N ARG A 350 29.40 -6.29 -12.33
CA ARG A 350 30.07 -5.83 -11.11
C ARG A 350 31.09 -4.73 -11.43
N GLY A 351 31.87 -4.89 -12.50
CA GLY A 351 32.80 -3.87 -12.98
C GLY A 351 32.10 -2.55 -13.35
N GLN A 352 30.95 -2.61 -14.03
CA GLN A 352 30.16 -1.41 -14.34
C GLN A 352 29.65 -0.71 -13.07
N ALA A 353 29.17 -1.49 -12.09
CA ALA A 353 28.69 -0.95 -10.83
C ALA A 353 29.82 -0.32 -9.98
N LEU A 354 30.96 -1.00 -9.87
CA LEU A 354 32.16 -0.50 -9.19
C LEU A 354 32.66 0.81 -9.81
N LEU A 355 32.71 0.88 -11.15
CA LEU A 355 33.10 2.12 -11.83
C LEU A 355 32.12 3.26 -11.53
N GLY A 356 30.82 2.98 -11.47
CA GLY A 356 29.79 3.94 -11.06
C GLY A 356 29.92 4.41 -9.61
N LEU A 357 30.44 3.57 -8.71
CA LEU A 357 30.76 3.91 -7.32
C LEU A 357 32.10 4.66 -7.18
N GLY A 358 32.88 4.79 -8.25
CA GLY A 358 34.20 5.42 -8.24
C GLY A 358 35.37 4.47 -7.97
N ASP A 359 35.10 3.17 -7.78
CA ASP A 359 36.07 2.11 -7.50
C ASP A 359 36.72 1.58 -8.79
N ALA A 360 37.35 2.48 -9.56
CA ALA A 360 37.87 2.18 -10.89
C ALA A 360 38.99 1.10 -10.90
N GLU A 361 39.74 0.95 -9.81
CA GLU A 361 40.78 -0.07 -9.69
C GLU A 361 40.21 -1.49 -9.57
N GLU A 362 39.16 -1.69 -8.74
CA GLU A 362 38.48 -2.99 -8.65
C GLU A 362 37.68 -3.29 -9.93
N ALA A 363 37.04 -2.27 -10.52
CA ALA A 363 36.36 -2.41 -11.80
C ALA A 363 37.31 -2.90 -12.92
N LEU A 364 38.54 -2.37 -12.96
CA LEU A 364 39.55 -2.78 -13.93
C LEU A 364 39.90 -4.27 -13.79
N LYS A 365 40.00 -4.79 -12.56
CA LYS A 365 40.27 -6.22 -12.31
C LYS A 365 39.16 -7.11 -12.86
N ASP A 366 37.90 -6.70 -12.69
CA ASP A 366 36.75 -7.45 -13.21
C ASP A 366 36.73 -7.45 -14.75
N PHE A 367 36.94 -6.29 -15.39
CA PHE A 367 36.98 -6.23 -16.86
C PHE A 367 38.17 -6.98 -17.45
N GLN A 368 39.31 -7.00 -16.76
CA GLN A 368 40.47 -7.80 -17.15
C GLN A 368 40.11 -9.29 -17.20
N LYS A 369 39.46 -9.82 -16.15
CA LYS A 369 38.98 -11.22 -16.13
C LYS A 369 37.97 -11.51 -17.24
N VAL A 370 37.12 -10.55 -17.59
CA VAL A 370 36.20 -10.69 -18.73
C VAL A 370 36.95 -10.81 -20.05
N VAL A 371 37.96 -9.98 -20.28
CA VAL A 371 38.77 -10.06 -21.52
C VAL A 371 39.64 -11.32 -21.56
N GLU A 372 40.13 -11.79 -20.41
CA GLU A 372 40.86 -13.06 -20.30
C GLU A 372 39.97 -14.26 -20.68
N ALA A 373 38.70 -14.25 -20.25
CA ALA A 373 37.72 -15.28 -20.61
C ALA A 373 37.18 -15.13 -22.05
N GLU A 374 36.97 -13.90 -22.51
CA GLU A 374 36.43 -13.56 -23.84
C GLU A 374 37.29 -12.50 -24.54
N PRO A 375 38.38 -12.87 -25.21
CA PRO A 375 39.33 -11.91 -25.82
C PRO A 375 38.71 -10.97 -26.86
N ASN A 376 37.60 -11.37 -27.48
CA ASN A 376 36.88 -10.58 -28.48
C ASN A 376 35.81 -9.65 -27.89
N ASN A 377 35.67 -9.59 -26.56
CA ASN A 377 34.69 -8.74 -25.89
C ASN A 377 35.11 -7.26 -25.93
N LYS A 378 34.74 -6.58 -27.03
CA LYS A 378 35.05 -5.16 -27.25
C LYS A 378 34.48 -4.25 -26.16
N ALA A 379 33.35 -4.60 -25.58
CA ALA A 379 32.73 -3.81 -24.53
C ALA A 379 33.61 -3.79 -23.28
N ALA A 380 34.14 -4.94 -22.85
CA ALA A 380 35.05 -5.03 -21.71
C ALA A 380 36.37 -4.31 -21.97
N ALA A 381 36.96 -4.49 -23.16
CA ALA A 381 38.18 -3.79 -23.55
C ALA A 381 38.02 -2.25 -23.50
N ASN A 382 36.89 -1.73 -23.97
CA ASN A 382 36.59 -0.30 -23.87
C ASN A 382 36.45 0.17 -22.41
N GLN A 383 35.77 -0.61 -21.56
CA GLN A 383 35.63 -0.27 -20.14
C GLN A 383 36.98 -0.29 -19.40
N MET A 384 37.92 -1.16 -19.78
CA MET A 384 39.29 -1.13 -19.23
C MET A 384 40.00 0.19 -19.54
N LEU A 385 39.83 0.73 -20.76
CA LEU A 385 40.39 2.04 -21.12
C LEU A 385 39.79 3.16 -20.28
N VAL A 386 38.46 3.12 -20.06
CA VAL A 386 37.76 4.08 -19.19
C VAL A 386 38.28 3.99 -17.75
N CYS A 387 38.47 2.78 -17.21
CA CYS A 387 39.00 2.59 -15.87
C CYS A 387 40.42 3.16 -15.75
N ARG A 388 41.32 2.84 -16.70
CA ARG A 388 42.69 3.36 -16.71
C ARG A 388 42.74 4.89 -16.76
N ALA A 389 41.92 5.50 -17.61
CA ALA A 389 41.81 6.96 -17.69
C ALA A 389 41.28 7.57 -16.38
N THR A 390 40.28 6.93 -15.75
CA THR A 390 39.70 7.36 -14.47
C THR A 390 40.73 7.30 -13.34
N ILE A 391 41.47 6.19 -13.23
CA ILE A 391 42.54 6.00 -12.25
C ILE A 391 43.63 7.06 -12.43
N GLN A 392 44.06 7.30 -13.67
CA GLN A 392 45.07 8.32 -13.95
C GLN A 392 44.59 9.72 -13.55
N LYS A 393 43.33 10.05 -13.82
CA LYS A 393 42.72 11.33 -13.44
C LYS A 393 42.59 11.46 -11.92
N GLN A 394 42.23 10.39 -11.20
CA GLN A 394 42.20 10.37 -9.73
C GLN A 394 43.59 10.64 -9.15
N LYS A 395 44.62 9.92 -9.63
CA LYS A 395 46.02 10.12 -9.20
C LYS A 395 46.53 11.53 -9.46
N GLN A 396 46.21 12.11 -10.62
CA GLN A 396 46.57 13.50 -10.92
C GLN A 396 45.88 14.50 -9.98
N ARG A 397 44.60 14.27 -9.66
CA ARG A 397 43.83 15.11 -8.73
C ARG A 397 44.39 15.01 -7.31
N GLU A 398 44.67 13.80 -6.84
CA GLU A 398 45.30 13.57 -5.53
C GLU A 398 46.66 14.24 -5.45
N LYS A 399 47.53 14.05 -6.46
CA LYS A 399 48.84 14.70 -6.51
C LYS A 399 48.72 16.23 -6.42
N SER A 400 47.78 16.81 -7.16
CA SER A 400 47.54 18.26 -7.13
C SER A 400 46.98 18.72 -5.78
N MET A 401 46.09 17.93 -5.16
CA MET A 401 45.54 18.20 -3.84
C MET A 401 46.63 18.17 -2.76
N TYR A 402 47.49 17.15 -2.75
CA TYR A 402 48.60 17.04 -1.82
C TYR A 402 49.61 18.18 -2.00
N ALA A 403 49.99 18.51 -3.24
CA ALA A 403 50.90 19.63 -3.52
C ALA A 403 50.34 20.95 -2.95
N ASN A 404 49.08 21.28 -3.25
CA ASN A 404 48.44 22.48 -2.72
C ASN A 404 48.31 22.48 -1.18
N MET A 405 48.14 21.30 -0.57
CA MET A 405 48.07 21.16 0.88
C MET A 405 49.45 21.37 1.52
N PHE A 406 50.51 20.83 0.94
CA PHE A 406 51.90 21.08 1.36
C PHE A 406 52.27 22.56 1.26
N ASP A 407 51.94 23.23 0.14
CA ASP A 407 52.20 24.66 -0.04
C ASP A 407 51.48 25.51 1.02
N LYS A 408 50.23 25.17 1.37
CA LYS A 408 49.49 25.85 2.43
C LYS A 408 50.09 25.65 3.81
N PHE A 409 50.56 24.44 4.13
CA PHE A 409 51.21 24.20 5.42
C PHE A 409 52.55 24.94 5.51
N ALA A 410 53.36 24.91 4.44
CA ALA A 410 54.61 25.66 4.40
C ALA A 410 54.39 27.18 4.54
N GLN A 411 53.33 27.74 3.93
CA GLN A 411 52.97 29.16 4.08
C GLN A 411 52.53 29.51 5.50
N ARG A 412 51.84 28.60 6.18
CA ARG A 412 51.39 28.80 7.57
C ARG A 412 52.55 28.73 8.54
N ASP A 413 53.42 27.74 8.41
CA ASP A 413 54.62 27.60 9.24
C ASP A 413 55.55 28.81 9.08
N ALA A 414 55.59 29.42 7.89
CA ALA A 414 56.34 30.65 7.64
C ALA A 414 55.70 31.94 8.22
N GLN A 415 54.43 31.90 8.65
CA GLN A 415 53.73 33.01 9.30
C GLN A 415 53.74 32.94 10.83
N ASP A 416 54.02 31.76 11.39
CA ASP A 416 54.08 31.49 12.83
C ASP A 416 55.52 31.61 13.42
N VAL A 417 56.49 32.09 12.62
CA VAL A 417 57.88 32.46 13.00
C VAL A 417 58.06 33.96 12.87
#